data_AF-A0A1L9VM16-F1
#
_entry.id   AF-A0A1L9VM16-F1
#
_cell.length_a   1.000
_cell.length_b   1.000
_cell.length_c   1.000
_cell.angle_alpha   90.00
_cell.angle_beta   90.00
_cell.angle_gamma   90.00
#
_symmetry.space_group_name_H-M   'P 1'
#
loop_
_entity.id
_entity.type
_entity.pdbx_description
1 polymer ?
#
loop_
_entity_poly.entity_id
_entity_poly.type
_entity_poly.pdbx_seq_one_letter_code
_entity_poly.pdbx_strand_id
1 'polypeptide(L)'
;MDFLSNYTKIHAHAFSMANILSGFAAAGLIPFKPERVLAKLHIKMKTPTPPSSPSSNQSFYLGRTQSVSSVAAEQILEKVIKSAEMAIRNFILSLYPRWREFDW
;
A
#
# COMPACT_ATOMS: atom_id res chain seq x y z
N MET A 1 -33.75 27.95 4.50
CA MET A 1 -32.50 27.25 4.19
C MET A 1 -32.87 25.86 3.72
N ASP A 2 -32.42 25.48 2.54
CA ASP A 2 -32.66 24.15 1.95
C ASP A 2 -31.46 23.23 2.16
N PHE A 3 -31.66 21.92 1.95
CA PHE A 3 -30.63 20.90 2.17
C PHE A 3 -29.36 21.17 1.35
N LEU A 4 -29.50 21.57 0.08
CA LEU A 4 -28.34 21.80 -0.80
C LEU A 4 -27.47 22.95 -0.28
N SER A 5 -28.06 24.08 0.14
CA SER A 5 -27.28 25.19 0.67
C SER A 5 -26.53 24.82 1.96
N ASN A 6 -27.17 24.05 2.84
CA ASN A 6 -26.54 23.60 4.09
C ASN A 6 -25.45 22.55 3.83
N TYR A 7 -25.71 21.60 2.91
CA TYR A 7 -24.75 20.57 2.55
C TYR A 7 -23.45 21.19 2.03
N THR A 8 -23.52 22.13 1.09
CA THR A 8 -22.31 22.77 0.53
C THR A 8 -21.48 23.46 1.61
N LYS A 9 -22.12 24.16 2.56
CA LYS A 9 -21.44 24.83 3.67
C LYS A 9 -20.78 23.84 4.63
N ILE A 10 -21.52 22.82 5.04
CA ILE A 10 -21.01 21.79 5.97
C ILE A 10 -19.90 20.98 5.31
N HIS A 11 -20.05 20.65 4.02
CA HIS A 11 -19.05 19.93 3.24
C HIS A 11 -17.73 20.71 3.19
N ALA A 12 -17.76 22.00 2.85
CA ALA A 12 -16.56 22.84 2.86
C ALA A 12 -15.87 22.90 4.23
N HIS A 13 -16.66 22.99 5.31
CA HIS A 13 -16.13 22.99 6.67
C HIS A 13 -15.54 21.63 7.09
N ALA A 14 -16.22 20.53 6.74
CA ALA A 14 -15.78 19.17 7.02
C ALA A 14 -14.43 18.86 6.35
N PHE A 15 -14.26 19.27 5.09
CA PHE A 15 -13.03 19.10 4.31
C PHE A 15 -12.06 20.29 4.43
N SER A 16 -12.12 21.03 5.54
CA SER A 16 -11.10 22.04 5.83
C SER A 16 -9.70 21.41 5.95
N MET A 17 -8.67 22.18 5.60
CA MET A 17 -7.26 21.76 5.70
C MET A 17 -6.92 21.19 7.09
N ALA A 18 -7.40 21.85 8.16
CA ALA A 18 -7.17 21.42 9.53
C ALA A 18 -7.78 20.04 9.83
N ASN A 19 -9.03 19.79 9.38
CA ASN A 19 -9.70 18.51 9.59
C ASN A 19 -9.04 17.38 8.80
N ILE A 20 -8.65 17.65 7.55
CA ILE A 20 -7.91 16.70 6.73
C ILE A 20 -6.59 16.34 7.41
N LEU A 21 -5.75 17.34 7.74
CA LEU A 21 -4.46 17.10 8.39
C LEU A 21 -4.60 16.37 9.73
N SER A 22 -5.64 16.69 10.51
CA SER A 22 -5.96 15.99 11.75
C SER A 22 -6.23 14.49 11.53
N GLY A 23 -7.00 14.15 10.50
CA GLY A 23 -7.25 12.75 10.11
C GLY A 23 -5.96 12.01 9.71
N PHE A 24 -5.11 12.64 8.89
CA PHE A 24 -3.81 12.07 8.52
C PHE A 24 -2.87 11.94 9.73
N ALA A 25 -2.90 12.87 10.68
CA ALA A 25 -2.12 12.80 11.91
C ALA A 25 -2.59 11.68 12.84
N ALA A 26 -3.91 11.47 12.95
CA ALA A 26 -4.50 10.36 13.68
C ALA A 26 -4.11 9.00 13.07
N ALA A 27 -4.05 8.92 11.73
CA ALA A 27 -3.55 7.75 10.99
C ALA A 27 -2.02 7.60 11.03
N GLY A 28 -1.28 8.58 11.55
CA GLY A 28 0.19 8.57 11.60
C GLY A 28 0.87 8.84 10.25
N LEU A 29 0.13 9.34 9.27
CA LEU A 29 0.63 9.67 7.93
C LEU A 29 1.29 11.05 7.88
N ILE A 30 0.79 12.05 8.62
CA ILE A 30 1.30 13.43 8.60
C ILE A 30 1.52 14.00 10.02
N PRO A 31 2.70 14.59 10.33
CA PRO A 31 3.94 14.42 9.59
C PRO A 31 4.31 12.94 9.58
N PHE A 32 4.97 12.46 8.53
CA PHE A 32 5.43 11.08 8.47
C PHE A 32 6.36 10.79 9.66
N LYS A 33 5.84 10.07 10.67
CA LYS A 33 6.54 9.74 11.93
C LYS A 33 6.65 8.21 12.08
N PRO A 34 7.50 7.56 11.27
CA PRO A 34 7.65 6.10 11.29
C PRO A 34 8.05 5.57 12.67
N GLU A 35 8.77 6.37 13.46
CA GLU A 35 9.14 6.06 14.85
C GLU A 35 7.94 5.70 15.74
N ARG A 36 6.76 6.33 15.55
CA ARG A 36 5.57 6.01 16.36
C ARG A 36 5.02 4.62 16.05
N VAL A 37 5.16 4.17 14.81
CA VAL A 37 4.75 2.84 14.37
C VAL A 37 5.77 1.81 14.85
N LEU A 38 7.06 2.10 14.68
CA LEU A 38 8.16 1.25 15.14
C LEU A 38 8.17 1.07 16.66
N ALA A 39 7.88 2.12 17.44
CA ALA A 39 7.79 2.05 18.90
C ALA A 39 6.64 1.15 19.40
N LYS A 40 5.58 0.98 18.59
CA LYS A 40 4.49 0.04 18.90
C LYS A 40 4.80 -1.39 18.45
N LEU A 41 5.71 -1.55 17.50
CA LEU A 41 6.07 -2.81 16.88
C LEU A 41 7.14 -3.54 17.71
N HIS A 42 6.75 -4.07 18.87
CA HIS A 42 7.62 -4.92 19.69
C HIS A 42 7.71 -6.33 19.10
N ILE A 43 8.51 -6.51 18.06
CA ILE A 43 8.74 -7.83 17.46
C ILE A 43 9.67 -8.62 18.39
N LYS A 44 9.11 -9.52 19.19
CA LYS A 44 9.89 -10.63 19.74
C LYS A 44 10.01 -11.70 18.65
N MET A 45 11.14 -11.73 17.95
CA MET A 45 11.49 -12.86 17.10
C MET A 45 11.68 -14.10 17.98
N LYS A 46 10.62 -14.89 18.12
CA LYS A 46 10.74 -16.28 18.54
C LYS A 46 10.71 -17.11 17.27
N THR A 47 11.84 -17.70 16.91
CA THR A 47 11.86 -18.86 16.02
C THR A 47 11.46 -20.06 16.88
N PRO A 48 10.27 -20.66 16.70
CA PRO A 48 10.02 -21.98 17.25
C PRO A 48 10.99 -22.91 16.52
N THR A 49 11.91 -23.54 17.25
CA THR A 49 12.76 -24.59 16.68
C THR A 49 11.83 -25.66 16.10
N PRO A 50 11.87 -25.93 14.78
CA PRO A 50 10.99 -26.92 14.19
C PRO A 50 11.35 -28.32 14.75
N PRO A 51 10.35 -29.14 15.11
CA PRO A 51 10.60 -30.52 15.53
C PRO A 51 11.25 -31.32 14.40
N SER A 52 12.22 -32.17 14.74
CA SER A 52 12.89 -33.04 13.76
C SER A 52 11.87 -33.97 13.09
N SER A 53 11.78 -33.89 11.77
CA SER A 53 10.96 -34.78 10.93
C SER A 53 11.69 -36.10 10.65
N PRO A 54 11.05 -37.28 10.83
CA PRO A 54 11.60 -38.52 10.33
C PRO A 54 11.54 -38.53 8.80
N SER A 55 12.68 -38.73 8.13
CA SER A 55 12.71 -38.82 6.68
C SER A 55 12.00 -40.12 6.25
N SER A 56 10.89 -39.97 5.55
CA SER A 56 10.27 -41.08 4.83
C SER A 56 10.68 -40.96 3.37
N ASN A 57 11.50 -41.91 2.93
CA ASN A 57 11.87 -42.09 1.54
C ASN A 57 10.62 -42.42 0.71
N GLN A 58 10.01 -41.42 0.10
CA GLN A 58 9.08 -41.64 -1.01
C GLN A 58 9.40 -40.67 -2.15
N SER A 59 10.16 -41.21 -3.11
CA SER A 59 10.30 -40.66 -4.45
C SER A 59 8.95 -40.80 -5.13
N PHE A 60 8.21 -39.70 -5.34
CA PHE A 60 7.09 -39.70 -6.27
C PHE A 60 6.96 -38.34 -6.98
N TYR A 61 7.29 -38.43 -8.28
CA TYR A 61 6.92 -37.56 -9.40
C TYR A 61 7.59 -36.18 -9.52
N LEU A 62 8.67 -36.22 -10.30
CA LEU A 62 9.15 -35.24 -11.27
C LEU A 62 8.09 -34.22 -11.74
N GLY A 63 7.87 -33.18 -10.94
CA GLY A 63 7.20 -31.95 -11.35
C GLY A 63 8.16 -31.12 -12.19
N ARG A 64 7.95 -31.12 -13.49
CA ARG A 64 8.71 -30.34 -14.48
C ARG A 64 8.66 -28.85 -14.13
N THR A 65 9.68 -28.32 -13.48
CA THR A 65 9.95 -26.87 -13.41
C THR A 65 10.55 -26.45 -14.75
N GLN A 66 9.82 -25.64 -15.53
CA GLN A 66 10.43 -24.89 -16.61
C GLN A 66 11.45 -23.93 -15.99
N SER A 67 12.72 -24.23 -16.20
CA SER A 67 13.85 -23.34 -15.96
C SER A 67 13.72 -22.13 -16.89
N VAL A 68 12.97 -21.12 -16.46
CA VAL A 68 13.04 -19.79 -17.07
C VAL A 68 14.35 -19.17 -16.56
N SER A 69 15.26 -18.79 -17.45
CA SER A 69 16.54 -18.20 -17.07
C SER A 69 16.32 -17.03 -16.11
N SER A 70 17.18 -16.86 -15.11
CA SER A 70 16.99 -15.79 -14.10
C SER A 70 16.84 -14.42 -14.77
N VAL A 71 17.56 -14.18 -15.86
CA VAL A 71 17.47 -12.96 -16.68
C VAL A 71 16.05 -12.70 -17.19
N ALA A 72 15.32 -13.74 -17.61
CA ALA A 72 13.95 -13.59 -18.08
C ALA A 72 12.96 -13.39 -16.92
N ALA A 73 13.19 -13.99 -15.75
CA ALA A 73 12.38 -13.74 -14.56
C ALA A 73 12.57 -12.31 -14.02
N GLU A 74 13.81 -11.82 -13.98
CA GLU A 74 14.13 -10.43 -13.59
C GLU A 74 13.50 -9.43 -14.55
N GLN A 75 13.51 -9.69 -15.87
CA GLN A 75 12.82 -8.83 -16.84
C GLN A 75 11.30 -8.81 -16.67
N ILE A 76 10.70 -9.93 -16.27
CA ILE A 76 9.27 -10.00 -15.99
C ILE A 76 8.95 -9.16 -14.75
N LEU A 77 9.76 -9.28 -13.68
CA LEU A 77 9.58 -8.51 -12.46
C LEU A 77 9.72 -7.00 -12.71
N GLU A 78 10.76 -6.58 -13.43
CA GLU A 78 10.98 -5.19 -13.82
C GLU A 78 9.81 -4.61 -14.64
N LYS A 79 9.23 -5.39 -15.54
CA LYS A 79 8.05 -4.98 -16.31
C LYS A 79 6.82 -4.82 -15.43
N VAL A 80 6.63 -5.71 -14.45
CA VAL A 80 5.52 -5.63 -13.50
C VAL A 80 5.66 -4.39 -12.62
N ILE A 81 6.87 -4.10 -12.12
CA ILE A 81 7.14 -2.90 -11.30
C ILE A 81 6.87 -1.62 -12.11
N LYS A 82 7.43 -1.51 -13.32
CA LYS A 82 7.21 -0.33 -14.19
C LYS A 82 5.76 -0.17 -14.60
N SER A 83 5.05 -1.27 -14.82
CA SER A 83 3.60 -1.27 -15.07
C SER A 83 2.83 -0.70 -13.88
N ALA A 84 3.13 -1.16 -12.67
CA ALA A 84 2.49 -0.67 -11.45
C ALA A 84 2.78 0.81 -11.22
N GLU A 85 4.03 1.25 -11.38
CA GLU A 85 4.40 2.67 -11.28
C GLU A 85 3.66 3.53 -12.31
N MET A 86 3.53 3.05 -13.55
CA MET A 86 2.82 3.77 -14.60
C MET A 86 1.32 3.85 -14.32
N ALA A 87 0.72 2.77 -13.82
CA ALA A 87 -0.69 2.75 -13.41
C ALA A 87 -0.95 3.74 -12.26
N ILE A 88 -0.07 3.80 -11.27
CA ILE A 88 -0.16 4.74 -10.15
C ILE A 88 -0.02 6.19 -10.64
N ARG A 89 0.97 6.49 -11.50
CA ARG A 89 1.14 7.83 -12.08
C ARG A 89 -0.09 8.25 -12.88
N ASN A 90 -0.64 7.36 -13.70
CA ASN A 90 -1.84 7.65 -14.48
C ASN A 90 -3.06 7.89 -13.58
N PHE A 91 -3.20 7.14 -12.49
CA PHE A 91 -4.25 7.35 -11.50
C PHE A 91 -4.12 8.71 -10.79
N ILE A 92 -2.91 9.10 -10.39
CA ILE A 92 -2.68 10.42 -9.78
C ILE A 92 -2.99 11.55 -10.78
N LEU A 93 -2.57 11.41 -12.03
CA LEU A 93 -2.85 12.39 -13.08
C LEU A 93 -4.34 12.47 -13.43
N SER A 94 -5.09 11.37 -13.38
CA SER A 94 -6.54 11.38 -13.61
C SER A 94 -7.30 12.08 -12.49
N LEU A 95 -6.73 12.13 -11.29
CA LEU A 95 -7.26 12.89 -10.17
C LEU A 95 -6.86 14.37 -10.24
N TYR A 96 -5.80 14.74 -10.97
CA TYR A 96 -5.30 16.12 -11.02
C TYR A 96 -6.35 17.17 -11.45
N PRO A 97 -7.21 16.94 -12.46
CA PRO A 97 -8.31 17.86 -12.80
C PRO A 97 -9.35 17.96 -11.68
N ARG A 98 -9.63 16.84 -11.00
CA ARG A 98 -10.59 16.78 -9.88
C ARG A 98 -10.12 17.58 -8.67
N TRP A 99 -8.81 17.72 -8.48
CA TRP A 99 -8.24 18.56 -7.42
C TRP A 99 -8.02 20.01 -7.87
N ARG A 100 -7.92 20.28 -9.18
CA ARG A 100 -7.83 21.63 -9.75
C ARG A 100 -9.18 22.37 -9.76
N GLU A 101 -10.29 21.66 -9.66
CA GLU A 101 -11.62 22.25 -9.40
C GLU A 101 -11.78 22.72 -7.93
N PHE A 102 -10.85 22.33 -7.05
CA PHE A 102 -10.68 22.90 -5.71
C PHE A 102 -9.54 23.94 -5.70
N ASP A 103 -9.39 24.70 -6.79
CA ASP A 103 -8.62 25.94 -6.77
C ASP A 103 -9.24 26.88 -5.70
N TRP A 104 -8.45 27.18 -4.67
CA TRP A 104 -8.67 28.27 -3.72
C TRP A 104 -8.22 29.60 -4.31
#